data_AF-A0A1U9NMX0-F1
#
_entry.id   AF-A0A1U9NMX0-F1
#
_cell.length_a   1.000
_cell.length_b   1.000
_cell.length_c   1.000
_cell.angle_alpha   90.00
_cell.angle_beta   90.00
_cell.angle_gamma   90.00
#
_symmetry.space_group_name_H-M   'P 1'
#
loop_
_entity.id
_entity.type
_entity.pdbx_description
1 polymer ?
#
loop_
_entity_poly.entity_id
_entity_poly.type
_entity_poly.pdbx_seq_one_letter_code
_entity_poly.pdbx_strand_id
1 'polypeptide(L)'
;MGQKAVFLDRDDTIVNDPGYMNHPDQVELLPGAGEALVQLRQMGYRIVIITNQSGVARGLVTEEVLQEIHHRLRELLAKENAYVDGIYYCPYHPEGVIDHYRKESDLRKPNPGMLQHAAKDLDIDLSRSWMVGDSFRDIAAGKSVGCKTILINSPAKRKIPGPDDVLPDREAVNIKEAANIIRMVDAHGQKSRPETKPQTAERSQNTQQQESTTKTQKTQQQTGTRSQPVTPLRTAKPKQTESAQQDTAPKTQKSEETKVQRPKEDESVTKMFEEIVSLLKKDGRSDLYDEFSILKVVAGIAQGLVLFCLLVSLWFLMDSTKSGQAVQTAVLYGMVFQLMAISFFMMSGRK
;
A
#
# COMPACT_ATOMS: atom_id res chain seq x y z
N MET A 1 -14.02 26.24 -6.21
CA MET A 1 -13.05 25.29 -6.79
C MET A 1 -12.48 24.50 -5.64
N GLY A 2 -12.41 23.17 -5.77
CA GLY A 2 -11.85 22.31 -4.73
C GLY A 2 -10.41 22.67 -4.39
N GLN A 3 -9.99 22.32 -3.18
CA GLN A 3 -8.65 22.55 -2.66
C GLN A 3 -7.65 21.60 -3.32
N LYS A 4 -6.40 22.01 -3.52
CA LYS A 4 -5.35 21.09 -3.98
C LYS A 4 -4.74 20.38 -2.77
N ALA A 5 -4.32 19.13 -2.94
CA ALA A 5 -3.69 18.36 -1.87
C ALA A 5 -2.39 17.68 -2.34
N VAL A 6 -1.54 17.38 -1.36
CA VAL A 6 -0.48 16.39 -1.51
C VAL A 6 -0.88 15.20 -0.63
N PHE A 7 -1.18 14.10 -1.29
CA PHE A 7 -1.37 12.80 -0.69
C PHE A 7 -0.01 12.14 -0.50
N LEU A 8 0.24 11.63 0.70
CA LEU A 8 1.52 11.06 1.10
C LEU A 8 1.30 9.63 1.58
N ASP A 9 2.13 8.69 1.16
CA ASP A 9 2.31 7.48 1.97
C ASP A 9 2.94 7.83 3.33
N ARG A 10 2.85 6.93 4.29
CA ARG A 10 3.42 7.08 5.63
C ARG A 10 4.82 6.50 5.68
N ASP A 11 4.88 5.18 5.53
CA ASP A 11 6.07 4.36 5.70
C ASP A 11 7.02 4.64 4.52
N ASP A 12 8.31 4.85 4.83
CA ASP A 12 9.40 5.28 3.93
C ASP A 12 9.20 6.57 3.12
N THR A 13 8.10 7.27 3.37
CA THR A 13 7.79 8.56 2.74
C THR A 13 7.93 9.71 3.71
N ILE A 14 7.37 9.59 4.92
CA ILE A 14 7.50 10.58 6.00
C ILE A 14 8.02 9.98 7.31
N VAL A 15 7.90 8.66 7.48
CA VAL A 15 8.32 7.90 8.66
C VAL A 15 9.20 6.74 8.21
N ASN A 16 10.23 6.39 8.98
CA ASN A 16 11.05 5.21 8.69
C ASN A 16 10.22 3.92 8.86
N ASP A 17 10.27 3.01 7.89
CA ASP A 17 9.55 1.72 7.99
C ASP A 17 10.40 0.64 8.68
N PRO A 18 10.03 0.16 9.89
CA PRO A 18 10.63 -1.01 10.52
C PRO A 18 10.07 -2.35 9.99
N GLY A 19 9.18 -2.33 8.99
CA GLY A 19 8.51 -3.47 8.37
C GLY A 19 7.08 -3.67 8.89
N TYR A 20 6.92 -3.74 10.22
CA TYR A 20 5.60 -3.69 10.85
C TYR A 20 5.66 -2.85 12.12
N MET A 21 5.27 -1.59 11.99
CA MET A 21 5.13 -0.69 13.12
C MET A 21 3.96 -1.14 14.01
N ASN A 22 4.28 -1.59 15.21
CA ASN A 22 3.31 -2.13 16.17
C ASN A 22 3.38 -1.48 17.56
N HIS A 23 4.20 -0.44 17.71
CA HIS A 23 4.26 0.36 18.92
C HIS A 23 4.49 1.84 18.59
N PRO A 24 3.86 2.80 19.29
CA PRO A 24 4.04 4.23 19.05
C PRO A 24 5.50 4.70 19.12
N ASP A 25 6.31 4.12 20.01
CA ASP A 25 7.72 4.50 20.15
C ASP A 25 8.60 4.17 18.93
N GLN A 26 8.10 3.36 18.00
CA GLN A 26 8.79 3.07 16.73
C GLN A 26 8.57 4.17 15.68
N VAL A 27 7.70 5.16 15.94
CA VAL A 27 7.48 6.27 15.00
C VAL A 27 8.70 7.18 15.00
N GLU A 28 9.42 7.16 13.90
CA GLU A 28 10.58 8.02 13.64
C GLU A 28 10.36 8.78 12.33
N LEU A 29 10.31 10.12 12.40
CA LEU A 29 10.20 10.94 11.19
C LEU A 29 11.47 10.84 10.35
N LEU A 30 11.29 10.73 9.04
CA LEU A 30 12.42 10.84 8.12
C LEU A 30 13.00 12.26 8.14
N PRO A 31 14.33 12.43 7.93
CA PRO A 31 14.97 13.74 7.94
C PRO A 31 14.29 14.72 6.97
N GLY A 32 13.88 15.88 7.50
CA GLY A 32 13.24 16.95 6.73
C GLY A 32 11.76 16.70 6.38
N ALA A 33 11.11 15.68 6.95
CA ALA A 33 9.69 15.43 6.72
C ALA A 33 8.82 16.61 7.16
N GLY A 34 8.95 17.11 8.40
CA GLY A 34 8.15 18.24 8.86
C GLY A 34 8.43 19.52 8.06
N GLU A 35 9.71 19.83 7.78
CA GLU A 35 10.10 20.96 6.91
C GLU A 35 9.38 20.92 5.55
N ALA A 36 9.38 19.74 4.91
CA ALA A 36 8.74 19.55 3.61
C ALA A 36 7.22 19.76 3.70
N LEU A 37 6.57 19.24 4.75
CA LEU A 37 5.14 19.41 4.96
C LEU A 37 4.76 20.88 5.21
N VAL A 38 5.56 21.61 5.97
CA VAL A 38 5.39 23.06 6.18
C VAL A 38 5.48 23.80 4.84
N GLN A 39 6.48 23.49 4.02
CA GLN A 39 6.66 24.08 2.70
C GLN A 39 5.46 23.79 1.78
N LEU A 40 4.99 22.54 1.73
CA LEU A 40 3.82 22.15 0.94
C LEU A 40 2.57 22.92 1.36
N ARG A 41 2.35 23.05 2.67
CA ARG A 41 1.23 23.81 3.23
C ARG A 41 1.30 25.30 2.88
N GLN A 42 2.49 25.92 2.96
CA GLN A 42 2.69 27.32 2.57
C GLN A 42 2.37 27.56 1.08
N MET A 43 2.49 26.55 0.23
CA MET A 43 2.07 26.61 -1.18
C MET A 43 0.55 26.43 -1.38
N GLY A 44 -0.23 26.32 -0.31
CA GLY A 44 -1.69 26.18 -0.34
C GLY A 44 -2.18 24.76 -0.59
N TYR A 45 -1.35 23.74 -0.31
CA TYR A 45 -1.79 22.34 -0.36
C TYR A 45 -2.35 21.88 0.98
N ARG A 46 -3.42 21.10 0.94
CA ARG A 46 -3.79 20.19 2.02
C ARG A 46 -2.81 19.04 2.08
N ILE A 47 -2.48 18.56 3.26
CA ILE A 47 -1.56 17.46 3.49
C ILE A 47 -2.36 16.27 4.02
N VAL A 48 -2.41 15.19 3.26
CA VAL A 48 -3.22 14.02 3.61
C VAL A 48 -2.37 12.77 3.56
N ILE A 49 -2.37 11.99 4.64
CA ILE A 49 -1.70 10.69 4.66
C ILE A 49 -2.67 9.63 4.15
N ILE A 50 -2.22 8.78 3.24
CA ILE A 50 -2.95 7.61 2.73
C ILE A 50 -2.06 6.35 2.76
N THR A 51 -2.34 5.43 3.69
CA THR A 51 -1.41 4.34 4.01
C THR A 51 -2.06 2.95 4.05
N ASN A 52 -1.37 1.95 3.50
CA ASN A 52 -1.80 0.55 3.62
C ASN A 52 -1.31 -0.03 4.95
N GLN A 53 -2.20 -0.46 5.84
CA GLN A 53 -1.86 -0.97 7.18
C GLN A 53 -2.28 -2.44 7.33
N SER A 54 -1.74 -3.31 6.48
CA SER A 54 -2.08 -4.75 6.49
C SER A 54 -1.59 -5.49 7.73
N GLY A 55 -0.77 -4.87 8.57
CA GLY A 55 -0.45 -5.40 9.91
C GLY A 55 -1.70 -5.69 10.73
N VAL A 56 -2.79 -4.92 10.53
CA VAL A 56 -4.08 -5.16 11.17
C VAL A 56 -4.69 -6.48 10.72
N ALA A 57 -4.85 -6.69 9.40
CA ALA A 57 -5.35 -7.97 8.87
C ALA A 57 -4.47 -9.17 9.21
N ARG A 58 -3.16 -8.95 9.38
CA ARG A 58 -2.17 -9.97 9.76
C ARG A 58 -2.11 -10.23 11.27
N GLY A 59 -2.87 -9.49 12.09
CA GLY A 59 -2.87 -9.64 13.55
C GLY A 59 -1.57 -9.21 14.23
N LEU A 60 -0.77 -8.38 13.56
CA LEU A 60 0.50 -7.86 14.07
C LEU A 60 0.33 -6.56 14.86
N VAL A 61 -0.76 -5.84 14.62
CA VAL A 61 -1.13 -4.59 15.29
C VAL A 61 -2.65 -4.49 15.37
N THR A 62 -3.20 -3.99 16.48
CA THR A 62 -4.65 -3.73 16.57
C THR A 62 -4.99 -2.35 16.03
N GLU A 63 -6.26 -2.07 15.73
CA GLU A 63 -6.64 -0.72 15.30
C GLU A 63 -6.44 0.32 16.39
N GLU A 64 -6.62 -0.04 17.66
CA GLU A 64 -6.38 0.84 18.79
C GLU A 64 -4.90 1.27 18.84
N VAL A 65 -3.98 0.31 18.74
CA VAL A 65 -2.53 0.59 18.70
C VAL A 65 -2.17 1.39 17.44
N LEU A 66 -2.81 1.11 16.31
CA LEU A 66 -2.62 1.90 15.09
C LEU A 66 -3.06 3.37 15.28
N GLN A 67 -4.13 3.63 16.02
CA GLN A 67 -4.53 4.99 16.37
C GLN A 67 -3.51 5.67 17.29
N GLU A 68 -2.92 4.95 18.25
CA GLU A 68 -1.84 5.47 19.10
C GLU A 68 -0.59 5.81 18.27
N ILE A 69 -0.22 4.96 17.31
CA ILE A 69 0.85 5.23 16.33
C ILE A 69 0.55 6.51 15.54
N HIS A 70 -0.67 6.65 15.03
CA HIS A 70 -1.09 7.86 14.30
C HIS A 70 -1.16 9.10 15.21
N HIS A 71 -1.46 8.94 16.50
CA HIS A 71 -1.39 10.02 17.47
C HIS A 71 0.05 10.48 17.66
N ARG A 72 0.96 9.54 17.90
CA ARG A 72 2.39 9.81 18.06
C ARG A 72 3.00 10.48 16.83
N LEU A 73 2.62 10.04 15.62
CA LEU A 73 3.01 10.70 14.38
C LEU A 73 2.62 12.18 14.37
N ARG A 74 1.38 12.51 14.76
CA ARG A 74 0.93 13.91 14.83
C ARG A 74 1.71 14.71 15.87
N GLU A 75 2.03 14.13 17.02
CA GLU A 75 2.86 14.80 18.03
C GLU A 75 4.24 15.17 17.50
N LEU A 76 4.90 14.24 16.81
CA LEU A 76 6.23 14.46 16.25
C LEU A 76 6.21 15.52 15.15
N LEU A 77 5.22 15.47 14.25
CA LEU A 77 5.03 16.50 13.23
C LEU A 77 4.76 17.88 13.86
N ALA A 78 3.95 17.94 14.92
CA ALA A 78 3.65 19.20 15.61
C ALA A 78 4.90 19.84 16.23
N LYS A 79 5.87 19.03 16.73
CA LYS A 79 7.17 19.55 17.21
C LYS A 79 7.98 20.23 16.10
N GLU A 80 7.77 19.83 14.84
CA GLU A 80 8.36 20.45 13.65
C GLU A 80 7.44 21.51 13.00
N ASN A 81 6.37 21.94 13.69
CA ASN A 81 5.33 22.84 13.19
C ASN A 81 4.59 22.34 11.93
N ALA A 82 4.65 21.04 11.66
CA ALA A 82 3.95 20.38 10.57
C ALA A 82 2.62 19.77 11.06
N TYR A 83 1.61 19.78 10.19
CA TYR A 83 0.29 19.25 10.49
C TYR A 83 -0.28 18.56 9.24
N VAL A 84 -1.11 17.54 9.48
CA VAL A 84 -1.85 16.82 8.44
C VAL A 84 -3.35 17.08 8.59
N ASP A 85 -4.04 17.24 7.48
CA ASP A 85 -5.47 17.50 7.40
C ASP A 85 -6.30 16.22 7.56
N GLY A 86 -5.71 15.05 7.27
CA GLY A 86 -6.34 13.75 7.44
C GLY A 86 -5.34 12.60 7.36
N ILE A 87 -5.67 11.49 8.02
CA ILE A 87 -4.97 10.21 7.89
C ILE A 87 -6.02 9.16 7.52
N TYR A 88 -5.88 8.60 6.33
CA TYR A 88 -6.71 7.54 5.80
C TYR A 88 -5.86 6.28 5.68
N TYR A 89 -6.41 5.14 6.12
CA TYR A 89 -5.69 3.89 6.09
C TYR A 89 -6.57 2.73 5.63
N CYS A 90 -5.93 1.71 5.06
CA CYS A 90 -6.57 0.45 4.73
C CYS A 90 -6.07 -0.67 5.67
N PRO A 91 -6.91 -1.17 6.60
CA PRO A 91 -6.53 -2.29 7.48
C PRO A 91 -6.66 -3.66 6.80
N TYR A 92 -7.26 -3.73 5.61
CA TYR A 92 -7.65 -4.97 4.93
C TYR A 92 -6.51 -5.62 4.12
N HIS A 93 -6.52 -6.95 4.05
CA HIS A 93 -5.64 -7.75 3.20
C HIS A 93 -6.34 -9.07 2.81
N PRO A 94 -6.30 -9.52 1.53
CA PRO A 94 -6.98 -10.76 1.10
C PRO A 94 -6.45 -12.02 1.80
N GLU A 95 -5.16 -12.02 2.15
CA GLU A 95 -4.51 -13.11 2.89
C GLU A 95 -4.42 -12.85 4.41
N GLY A 96 -5.25 -11.96 4.95
CA GLY A 96 -5.27 -11.68 6.40
C GLY A 96 -5.65 -12.89 7.25
N VAL A 97 -5.07 -13.02 8.44
CA VAL A 97 -5.43 -14.09 9.40
C VAL A 97 -6.67 -13.75 10.22
N ILE A 98 -6.99 -12.46 10.36
CA ILE A 98 -8.19 -12.00 11.08
C ILE A 98 -9.37 -11.92 10.10
N ASP A 99 -10.39 -12.75 10.30
CA ASP A 99 -11.56 -12.88 9.40
C ASP A 99 -12.23 -11.54 9.08
N HIS A 100 -12.36 -10.64 10.07
CA HIS A 100 -12.98 -9.32 9.86
C HIS A 100 -12.24 -8.47 8.82
N TYR A 101 -10.92 -8.61 8.75
CA TYR A 101 -10.04 -7.83 7.88
C TYR A 101 -9.59 -8.59 6.62
N ARG A 102 -9.90 -9.90 6.51
CA ARG A 102 -9.51 -10.75 5.38
C ARG A 102 -10.43 -10.54 4.17
N LYS A 103 -10.12 -9.54 3.34
CA LYS A 103 -10.83 -9.28 2.08
C LYS A 103 -10.02 -8.40 1.12
N GLU A 104 -10.42 -8.44 -0.14
CA GLU A 104 -10.12 -7.37 -1.10
C GLU A 104 -10.85 -6.09 -0.70
N SER A 105 -10.23 -4.94 -0.98
CA SER A 105 -10.78 -3.64 -0.61
C SER A 105 -10.37 -2.56 -1.60
N ASP A 106 -11.32 -1.71 -1.99
CA ASP A 106 -11.07 -0.53 -2.81
C ASP A 106 -10.20 0.50 -2.08
N LEU A 107 -10.10 0.41 -0.75
CA LEU A 107 -9.20 1.26 0.04
C LEU A 107 -7.74 0.84 -0.07
N ARG A 108 -7.44 -0.41 -0.46
CA ARG A 108 -6.06 -0.91 -0.49
C ARG A 108 -5.37 -0.45 -1.77
N LYS A 109 -4.32 0.38 -1.66
CA LYS A 109 -3.47 0.75 -2.81
C LYS A 109 -2.95 -0.55 -3.46
N PRO A 110 -3.07 -0.73 -4.79
CA PRO A 110 -3.19 0.30 -5.82
C PRO A 110 -4.61 0.85 -6.10
N ASN A 111 -5.65 0.36 -5.43
CA ASN A 111 -6.99 0.93 -5.59
C ASN A 111 -7.07 2.34 -4.98
N PRO A 112 -7.86 3.26 -5.57
CA PRO A 112 -7.86 4.67 -5.19
C PRO A 112 -8.83 5.05 -4.07
N GLY A 113 -9.51 4.10 -3.43
CA GLY A 113 -10.63 4.40 -2.53
C GLY A 113 -10.26 5.36 -1.40
N MET A 114 -9.05 5.26 -0.84
CA MET A 114 -8.57 6.22 0.17
C MET A 114 -8.46 7.65 -0.37
N LEU A 115 -7.95 7.84 -1.60
CA LEU A 115 -7.85 9.16 -2.23
C LEU A 115 -9.23 9.74 -2.51
N GLN A 116 -10.16 8.92 -3.00
CA GLN A 116 -11.53 9.33 -3.29
C GLN A 116 -12.29 9.74 -2.01
N HIS A 117 -12.12 8.97 -0.93
CA HIS A 117 -12.71 9.29 0.37
C HIS A 117 -12.16 10.61 0.91
N ALA A 118 -10.84 10.75 0.95
CA ALA A 118 -10.20 11.99 1.38
C ALA A 118 -10.63 13.20 0.54
N ALA A 119 -10.77 13.01 -0.78
CA ALA A 119 -11.19 14.10 -1.65
C ALA A 119 -12.62 14.56 -1.40
N LYS A 120 -13.52 13.63 -1.10
CA LYS A 120 -14.89 13.94 -0.72
C LYS A 120 -14.96 14.65 0.63
N ASP A 121 -14.26 14.14 1.63
CA ASP A 121 -14.33 14.66 3.01
C ASP A 121 -13.72 16.06 3.14
N LEU A 122 -12.68 16.35 2.34
CA LEU A 122 -11.89 17.58 2.45
C LEU A 122 -12.09 18.57 1.28
N ASP A 123 -13.05 18.30 0.39
CA ASP A 123 -13.33 19.07 -0.83
C ASP A 123 -12.06 19.28 -1.70
N ILE A 124 -11.36 18.18 -2.00
CA ILE A 124 -10.10 18.20 -2.76
C ILE A 124 -10.37 17.98 -4.25
N ASP A 125 -9.72 18.81 -5.08
CA ASP A 125 -9.61 18.62 -6.52
C ASP A 125 -8.41 17.71 -6.85
N LEU A 126 -8.70 16.45 -7.16
CA LEU A 126 -7.70 15.42 -7.47
C LEU A 126 -6.82 15.77 -8.68
N SER A 127 -7.37 16.45 -9.69
CA SER A 127 -6.63 16.83 -10.92
C SER A 127 -5.52 17.85 -10.68
N ARG A 128 -5.59 18.56 -9.55
CA ARG A 128 -4.62 19.56 -9.11
C ARG A 128 -3.75 19.06 -7.96
N SER A 129 -3.88 17.78 -7.61
CA SER A 129 -3.26 17.17 -6.45
C SER A 129 -2.11 16.24 -6.84
N TRP A 130 -1.30 15.90 -5.85
CA TRP A 130 -0.15 15.02 -5.99
C TRP A 130 -0.31 13.76 -5.15
N MET A 131 0.15 12.62 -5.63
CA MET A 131 0.41 11.43 -4.83
C MET A 131 1.92 11.20 -4.73
N VAL A 132 2.45 11.12 -3.51
CA VAL A 132 3.86 10.87 -3.24
C VAL A 132 3.96 9.62 -2.36
N GLY A 133 4.75 8.65 -2.80
CA GLY A 133 4.97 7.41 -2.06
C GLY A 133 6.23 6.71 -2.53
N ASP A 134 6.67 5.68 -1.82
CA ASP A 134 7.87 4.90 -2.10
C ASP A 134 7.59 3.67 -2.98
N SER A 135 6.32 3.34 -3.21
CA SER A 135 5.94 2.13 -3.95
C SER A 135 5.17 2.42 -5.24
N PHE A 136 5.25 1.51 -6.21
CA PHE A 136 4.46 1.60 -7.44
C PHE A 136 2.94 1.49 -7.21
N ARG A 137 2.52 0.95 -6.06
CA ARG A 137 1.10 0.92 -5.67
C ARG A 137 0.57 2.33 -5.41
N ASP A 138 1.41 3.21 -4.87
CA ASP A 138 1.09 4.64 -4.69
C ASP A 138 0.89 5.34 -6.02
N ILE A 139 1.81 5.08 -6.95
CA ILE A 139 1.79 5.65 -8.29
C ILE A 139 0.53 5.21 -9.04
N ALA A 140 0.22 3.91 -9.03
CA ALA A 140 -0.99 3.38 -9.65
C ALA A 140 -2.26 4.01 -9.05
N ALA A 141 -2.35 4.10 -7.71
CA ALA A 141 -3.48 4.70 -7.03
C ALA A 141 -3.67 6.18 -7.41
N GLY A 142 -2.59 6.97 -7.37
CA GLY A 142 -2.61 8.38 -7.75
C GLY A 142 -3.02 8.60 -9.21
N LYS A 143 -2.42 7.85 -10.14
CA LYS A 143 -2.74 7.96 -11.57
C LYS A 143 -4.19 7.63 -11.88
N SER A 144 -4.75 6.61 -11.22
CA SER A 144 -6.13 6.17 -11.47
C SER A 144 -7.19 7.24 -11.15
N VAL A 145 -6.84 8.26 -10.36
CA VAL A 145 -7.72 9.40 -10.02
C VAL A 145 -7.26 10.74 -10.60
N GLY A 146 -6.27 10.73 -11.49
CA GLY A 146 -5.78 11.93 -12.17
C GLY A 146 -4.87 12.82 -11.32
N CYS A 147 -4.36 12.34 -10.19
CA CYS A 147 -3.28 13.02 -9.47
C CYS A 147 -1.99 12.92 -10.29
N LYS A 148 -1.13 13.95 -10.16
CA LYS A 148 0.27 13.82 -10.55
C LYS A 148 0.99 12.95 -9.53
N THR A 149 2.01 12.19 -9.92
CA THR A 149 2.65 11.23 -9.01
C THR A 149 4.16 11.43 -8.90
N ILE A 150 4.70 11.29 -7.68
CA ILE A 150 6.14 11.27 -7.41
C ILE A 150 6.49 9.96 -6.71
N LEU A 151 7.41 9.20 -7.28
CA LEU A 151 7.98 8.02 -6.62
C LEU A 151 9.22 8.41 -5.82
N ILE A 152 9.25 8.05 -4.54
CA ILE A 152 10.43 8.20 -3.68
C ILE A 152 11.32 6.97 -3.84
N ASN A 153 12.48 7.17 -4.47
CA ASN A 153 13.52 6.17 -4.65
C ASN A 153 14.70 6.49 -3.71
N SER A 154 14.57 6.11 -2.45
CA SER A 154 15.65 6.29 -1.46
C SER A 154 16.86 5.41 -1.80
N PRO A 155 18.09 5.96 -1.93
CA PRO A 155 19.30 5.19 -2.22
C PRO A 155 19.61 4.11 -1.18
N ALA A 156 19.14 4.27 0.06
CA ALA A 156 19.34 3.33 1.15
C ALA A 156 18.49 2.06 1.01
N LYS A 157 17.46 2.07 0.15
CA LYS A 157 16.58 0.93 -0.08
C LYS A 157 16.87 0.27 -1.42
N ARG A 158 16.64 -1.04 -1.48
CA ARG A 158 16.70 -1.80 -2.72
C ARG A 158 15.59 -1.27 -3.65
N LYS A 159 15.97 -0.86 -4.87
CA LYS A 159 14.99 -0.54 -5.91
C LYS A 159 14.17 -1.79 -6.21
N ILE A 160 12.87 -1.70 -5.97
CA ILE A 160 11.91 -2.72 -6.37
C ILE A 160 11.51 -2.37 -7.82
N PRO A 161 11.76 -3.25 -8.81
CA PRO A 161 11.31 -3.02 -10.17
C PRO A 161 9.79 -2.85 -10.17
N GLY A 162 9.32 -1.77 -10.77
CA GLY A 162 7.89 -1.54 -10.94
C GLY A 162 7.31 -2.35 -12.08
N PRO A 163 5.98 -2.45 -12.15
CA PRO A 163 5.30 -2.86 -13.37
C PRO A 163 5.69 -1.94 -14.54
N ASP A 164 5.96 -2.51 -15.72
CA ASP A 164 6.37 -1.75 -16.91
C ASP A 164 5.35 -0.68 -17.34
N ASP A 165 4.09 -0.84 -16.97
CA ASP A 165 2.96 0.01 -17.33
C ASP A 165 2.68 1.14 -16.32
N VAL A 166 3.29 1.11 -15.13
CA VAL A 166 3.07 2.12 -14.09
C VAL A 166 4.33 2.96 -13.90
N LEU A 167 4.49 3.98 -14.74
CA LEU A 167 5.59 4.94 -14.61
C LEU A 167 5.19 6.17 -13.78
N PRO A 168 6.00 6.67 -12.85
CA PRO A 168 5.71 7.90 -12.14
C PRO A 168 5.93 9.13 -13.05
N ASP A 169 5.22 10.23 -12.81
CA ASP A 169 5.46 11.50 -13.53
C ASP A 169 6.81 12.13 -13.16
N ARG A 170 7.27 11.92 -11.93
CA ARG A 170 8.55 12.38 -11.39
C ARG A 170 9.12 11.37 -10.39
N GLU A 171 10.41 11.45 -10.15
CA GLU A 171 11.10 10.72 -9.08
C GLU A 171 11.77 11.70 -8.14
N ALA A 172 11.91 11.30 -6.88
CA ALA A 172 12.64 12.02 -5.84
C ALA A 172 13.39 11.02 -4.95
N VAL A 173 14.47 11.43 -4.30
CA VAL A 173 15.20 10.57 -3.35
C VAL A 173 14.63 10.64 -1.92
N ASN A 174 13.83 11.67 -1.63
CA ASN A 174 13.16 11.87 -0.33
C ASN A 174 12.03 12.92 -0.45
N ILE A 175 11.27 13.10 0.64
CA ILE A 175 10.13 14.03 0.70
C ILE A 175 10.52 15.50 0.52
N LYS A 176 11.72 15.91 0.94
CA LYS A 176 12.22 17.28 0.76
C LYS A 176 12.46 17.60 -0.72
N GLU A 177 13.03 16.66 -1.46
CA GLU A 177 13.17 16.78 -2.91
C GLU A 177 11.79 16.76 -3.60
N ALA A 178 10.89 15.87 -3.20
CA ALA A 178 9.52 15.84 -3.74
C ALA A 178 8.80 17.19 -3.56
N ALA A 179 8.89 17.81 -2.38
CA ALA A 179 8.33 19.15 -2.12
C ALA A 179 8.97 20.24 -3.00
N ASN A 180 10.27 20.14 -3.29
CA ASN A 180 10.95 21.04 -4.21
C ASN A 180 10.49 20.87 -5.66
N ILE A 181 10.29 19.64 -6.12
CA ILE A 181 9.76 19.34 -7.44
C ILE A 181 8.35 19.93 -7.58
N ILE A 182 7.48 19.74 -6.59
CA ILE A 182 6.12 20.30 -6.56
C ILE A 182 6.18 21.84 -6.66
N ARG A 183 7.05 22.47 -5.86
CA ARG A 183 7.26 23.93 -5.90
C ARG A 183 7.70 24.41 -7.28
N MET A 184 8.63 23.70 -7.92
CA MET A 184 9.10 24.04 -9.26
C MET A 184 7.97 23.94 -10.29
N VAL A 185 7.17 22.88 -10.26
CA VAL A 185 6.06 22.68 -11.20
C VAL A 185 4.99 23.77 -11.03
N ASP A 186 4.63 24.12 -9.79
CA ASP A 186 3.66 25.18 -9.49
C ASP A 186 4.15 26.55 -9.99
N ALA A 187 5.43 26.87 -9.78
CA ALA A 187 6.03 28.13 -10.23
C ALA A 187 6.01 28.27 -11.75
N HIS A 188 6.24 27.19 -12.50
CA HIS A 188 6.17 27.20 -13.96
C HIS A 188 4.71 27.30 -14.46
N GLY A 189 3.76 26.63 -13.78
CA GLY A 189 2.35 26.72 -14.11
C GLY A 189 1.73 28.10 -13.89
N GLN A 190 2.28 28.91 -12.98
CA GLN A 190 1.86 30.29 -12.79
C GLN A 190 2.42 31.25 -13.84
N LYS A 191 3.66 31.05 -14.29
CA LYS A 191 4.30 31.88 -15.33
C LYS A 191 3.71 31.70 -16.72
N SER A 192 3.11 30.55 -17.02
CA SER A 192 2.51 30.26 -18.32
C SER A 192 1.02 30.65 -18.44
N ARG A 193 0.41 31.17 -17.36
CA ARG A 193 -0.97 31.64 -17.38
C ARG A 193 -0.98 33.09 -17.89
N PRO A 194 -1.61 33.41 -19.04
CA PRO A 194 -1.62 34.77 -19.54
C PRO A 194 -2.30 35.69 -18.52
N GLU A 195 -1.57 36.70 -18.05
CA GLU A 195 -2.12 37.75 -17.20
C GLU A 195 -3.24 38.47 -17.97
N THR A 196 -4.49 38.25 -17.57
CA THR A 196 -5.58 39.15 -17.93
C THR A 196 -5.33 40.47 -17.20
N LYS A 197 -4.62 41.39 -17.85
CA LYS A 197 -4.48 42.77 -17.38
C LYS A 197 -5.88 43.36 -17.17
N PRO A 198 -6.16 44.02 -16.03
CA PRO A 198 -7.34 44.86 -15.91
C PRO A 198 -7.22 45.97 -16.96
N GLN A 199 -8.16 46.03 -17.90
CA GLN A 199 -8.29 47.19 -18.77
C GLN A 199 -8.68 48.39 -17.90
N THR A 200 -7.72 49.27 -17.69
CA THR A 200 -7.93 50.62 -17.19
C THR A 200 -8.80 51.36 -18.20
N ALA A 201 -10.09 51.51 -17.90
CA ALA A 201 -10.96 52.44 -18.61
C ALA A 201 -10.79 53.82 -17.95
N GLU A 202 -9.94 54.66 -18.54
CA GLU A 202 -9.94 56.10 -18.28
C GLU A 202 -10.73 56.84 -19.38
N ARG A 203 -11.52 57.82 -18.89
CA ARG A 203 -12.16 58.96 -19.57
C ARG A 203 -13.47 58.65 -20.32
N SER A 204 -14.59 59.30 -20.01
CA SER A 204 -14.72 60.77 -19.90
C SER A 204 -15.90 61.21 -19.03
N GLN A 205 -15.65 62.24 -18.22
CA GLN A 205 -16.68 63.08 -17.61
C GLN A 205 -17.34 63.94 -18.69
N ASN A 206 -18.67 64.00 -18.69
CA ASN A 206 -19.38 65.18 -19.15
C ASN A 206 -20.69 65.35 -18.36
N THR A 207 -20.92 66.60 -17.97
CA THR A 207 -21.94 67.12 -17.06
C THR A 207 -23.27 67.40 -17.79
N GLN A 208 -24.40 67.21 -17.09
CA GLN A 208 -25.65 68.04 -17.03
C GLN A 208 -26.85 67.15 -16.65
N GLN A 209 -27.37 67.23 -15.42
CA GLN A 209 -28.46 68.11 -14.95
C GLN A 209 -29.84 67.85 -15.59
N GLN A 210 -30.76 67.28 -14.81
CA GLN A 210 -32.15 67.72 -14.50
C GLN A 210 -32.87 66.57 -13.77
N GLU A 211 -33.25 66.75 -12.50
CA GLU A 211 -34.64 67.00 -12.02
C GLU A 211 -35.64 65.90 -12.44
N SER A 212 -36.53 65.34 -11.62
CA SER A 212 -36.98 65.60 -10.26
C SER A 212 -38.03 64.50 -9.90
N THR A 213 -38.26 64.25 -8.61
CA THR A 213 -39.54 63.77 -7.99
C THR A 213 -40.19 62.45 -8.52
N THR A 214 -40.53 61.42 -7.71
CA THR A 214 -41.53 61.43 -6.64
C THR A 214 -41.54 60.09 -5.89
N LYS A 215 -41.81 60.20 -4.59
CA LYS A 215 -42.22 59.21 -3.56
C LYS A 215 -43.03 57.99 -4.02
N THR A 216 -42.89 56.88 -3.27
CA THR A 216 -43.93 56.25 -2.40
C THR A 216 -43.47 54.82 -2.06
N GLN A 217 -42.95 54.58 -0.85
CA GLN A 217 -43.60 53.86 0.26
C GLN A 217 -44.25 52.50 -0.07
N LYS A 218 -43.69 51.43 0.51
CA LYS A 218 -44.31 50.49 1.49
C LYS A 218 -43.56 49.14 1.41
N THR A 219 -43.39 48.31 2.43
CA THR A 219 -43.45 48.32 3.90
C THR A 219 -43.35 46.83 4.30
N GLN A 220 -42.52 46.51 5.31
CA GLN A 220 -42.55 45.31 6.19
C GLN A 220 -42.25 43.93 5.54
N GLN A 221 -41.66 42.93 6.21
CA GLN A 221 -41.41 42.59 7.63
C GLN A 221 -40.29 41.50 7.63
N GLN A 222 -39.22 41.57 8.44
CA GLN A 222 -39.02 40.86 9.73
C GLN A 222 -39.57 39.42 9.75
N THR A 223 -38.84 38.35 10.08
CA THR A 223 -38.07 38.00 11.31
C THR A 223 -37.16 36.77 11.02
N GLY A 224 -35.96 36.61 11.59
CA GLY A 224 -35.67 35.85 12.85
C GLY A 224 -36.04 34.35 12.75
N THR A 225 -35.27 33.31 13.08
CA THR A 225 -34.21 33.11 14.08
C THR A 225 -33.65 31.67 13.96
N ARG A 226 -32.32 31.52 14.03
CA ARG A 226 -31.45 30.52 14.72
C ARG A 226 -31.88 29.03 14.94
N SER A 227 -30.87 28.16 14.71
CA SER A 227 -30.44 26.98 15.51
C SER A 227 -30.79 25.54 15.06
N GLN A 228 -29.72 24.72 15.07
CA GLN A 228 -29.49 23.30 14.71
C GLN A 228 -30.06 22.28 15.75
N PRO A 229 -29.60 21.01 15.83
CA PRO A 229 -29.37 19.90 14.86
C PRO A 229 -30.05 18.58 15.31
N VAL A 230 -30.15 17.54 14.44
CA VAL A 230 -30.38 16.15 14.89
C VAL A 230 -29.54 15.16 14.07
N THR A 231 -28.78 14.31 14.78
CA THR A 231 -27.90 13.23 14.28
C THR A 231 -28.63 11.86 14.23
N PRO A 232 -27.99 10.70 13.94
CA PRO A 232 -28.32 9.81 12.84
C PRO A 232 -29.12 8.55 13.24
N LEU A 233 -29.71 7.84 12.27
CA LEU A 233 -30.34 6.54 12.49
C LEU A 233 -29.53 5.37 11.90
N ARG A 234 -29.63 4.27 12.63
CA ARG A 234 -28.82 3.07 12.74
C ARG A 234 -29.19 1.95 11.74
N THR A 235 -28.23 1.03 11.61
CA THR A 235 -28.16 -0.28 10.95
C THR A 235 -29.42 -1.17 10.87
N ALA A 236 -29.54 -1.94 9.78
CA ALA A 236 -29.97 -3.36 9.76
C ALA A 236 -29.71 -4.07 8.40
N LYS A 237 -29.17 -5.30 8.46
CA LYS A 237 -29.15 -6.39 7.45
C LYS A 237 -30.07 -7.52 8.02
N PRO A 238 -30.22 -8.72 7.42
CA PRO A 238 -30.44 -9.19 6.03
C PRO A 238 -31.74 -10.02 5.90
N LYS A 239 -32.10 -10.47 4.68
CA LYS A 239 -32.92 -11.70 4.49
C LYS A 239 -32.52 -12.45 3.21
N GLN A 240 -32.39 -13.77 3.37
CA GLN A 240 -32.14 -14.81 2.36
C GLN A 240 -33.45 -15.31 1.72
N THR A 241 -33.39 -15.82 0.48
CA THR A 241 -34.16 -16.95 -0.11
C THR A 241 -33.45 -17.27 -1.45
N GLU A 242 -32.78 -18.40 -1.74
CA GLU A 242 -33.09 -19.85 -1.85
C GLU A 242 -33.83 -20.29 -3.15
N SER A 243 -33.22 -21.27 -3.84
CA SER A 243 -33.78 -22.28 -4.78
C SER A 243 -34.21 -21.83 -6.21
N ALA A 244 -34.16 -22.61 -7.31
CA ALA A 244 -33.72 -23.98 -7.63
C ALA A 244 -33.84 -24.25 -9.16
N GLN A 245 -33.20 -25.35 -9.62
CA GLN A 245 -33.54 -26.25 -10.76
C GLN A 245 -33.48 -25.74 -12.22
N GLN A 246 -33.34 -26.55 -13.27
CA GLN A 246 -32.72 -27.85 -13.66
C GLN A 246 -33.16 -28.10 -15.13
N ASP A 247 -32.49 -29.02 -15.84
CA ASP A 247 -32.95 -29.71 -17.08
C ASP A 247 -32.90 -28.91 -18.40
N THR A 248 -32.53 -29.43 -19.59
CA THR A 248 -32.37 -30.79 -20.16
C THR A 248 -31.59 -30.71 -21.49
N ALA A 249 -30.91 -31.80 -21.88
CA ALA A 249 -30.40 -32.07 -23.24
C ALA A 249 -31.46 -32.83 -24.08
N PRO A 250 -31.34 -33.01 -25.42
CA PRO A 250 -30.57 -34.15 -25.96
C PRO A 250 -29.98 -34.07 -27.40
N LYS A 251 -28.87 -34.83 -27.59
CA LYS A 251 -28.40 -35.72 -28.69
C LYS A 251 -28.55 -35.36 -30.20
N THR A 252 -27.49 -35.67 -30.99
CA THR A 252 -27.40 -36.69 -32.11
C THR A 252 -25.95 -36.70 -32.69
N GLN A 253 -25.14 -37.76 -32.49
CA GLN A 253 -24.57 -38.74 -33.48
C GLN A 253 -23.98 -38.17 -34.80
N LYS A 254 -22.92 -38.70 -35.47
CA LYS A 254 -21.83 -39.68 -35.24
C LYS A 254 -21.04 -39.70 -36.58
N SER A 255 -19.70 -39.67 -36.58
CA SER A 255 -18.89 -40.27 -37.66
C SER A 255 -17.44 -40.46 -37.20
N GLU A 256 -17.03 -41.73 -37.20
CA GLU A 256 -15.68 -42.24 -36.90
C GLU A 256 -14.78 -42.13 -38.13
N GLU A 257 -13.51 -41.76 -37.93
CA GLU A 257 -12.40 -42.24 -38.76
C GLU A 257 -11.14 -42.39 -37.89
N THR A 258 -10.62 -43.62 -37.88
CA THR A 258 -9.51 -44.10 -37.04
C THR A 258 -8.23 -44.12 -37.89
N LYS A 259 -7.12 -43.52 -37.42
CA LYS A 259 -5.81 -44.23 -37.35
C LYS A 259 -4.65 -43.44 -36.72
N VAL A 260 -3.83 -44.21 -35.99
CA VAL A 260 -2.42 -44.03 -35.58
C VAL A 260 -2.19 -43.48 -34.17
N GLN A 261 -2.09 -44.43 -33.23
CA GLN A 261 -1.45 -44.25 -31.92
C GLN A 261 0.07 -44.08 -32.05
N ARG A 262 0.58 -43.06 -31.37
CA ARG A 262 1.92 -42.97 -30.76
C ARG A 262 1.72 -42.75 -29.25
N PRO A 263 2.70 -43.08 -28.38
CA PRO A 263 2.48 -43.29 -26.96
C PRO A 263 1.93 -42.04 -26.26
N LYS A 264 0.93 -42.22 -25.40
CA LYS A 264 0.39 -41.18 -24.50
C LYS A 264 1.31 -41.01 -23.28
N GLU A 265 2.46 -40.40 -23.50
CA GLU A 265 3.30 -39.79 -22.47
C GLU A 265 3.72 -38.47 -23.13
N ASP A 266 3.00 -37.37 -22.92
CA ASP A 266 3.32 -36.45 -21.84
C ASP A 266 2.18 -35.46 -21.58
N GLU A 267 0.94 -35.71 -21.97
CA GLU A 267 -0.12 -34.71 -21.79
C GLU A 267 -0.48 -34.50 -20.30
N SER A 268 -0.39 -35.56 -19.48
CA SER A 268 -0.58 -35.47 -18.03
C SER A 268 0.62 -34.85 -17.31
N VAL A 269 1.83 -35.05 -17.83
CA VAL A 269 3.06 -34.50 -17.24
C VAL A 269 3.18 -33.03 -17.62
N THR A 270 2.90 -32.69 -18.87
CA THR A 270 2.86 -31.30 -19.36
C THR A 270 1.73 -30.52 -18.71
N LYS A 271 0.54 -31.13 -18.50
CA LYS A 271 -0.53 -30.50 -17.69
C LYS A 271 -0.14 -30.36 -16.23
N MET A 272 0.51 -31.35 -15.61
CA MET A 272 1.05 -31.19 -14.25
C MET A 272 2.12 -30.09 -14.20
N PHE A 273 2.99 -29.98 -15.21
CA PHE A 273 4.00 -28.92 -15.28
C PHE A 273 3.36 -27.56 -15.53
N GLU A 274 2.36 -27.44 -16.38
CA GLU A 274 1.62 -26.19 -16.56
C GLU A 274 0.80 -25.83 -15.32
N GLU A 275 0.28 -26.82 -14.58
CA GLU A 275 -0.45 -26.61 -13.33
C GLU A 275 0.52 -26.25 -12.18
N ILE A 276 1.71 -26.85 -12.13
CA ILE A 276 2.79 -26.50 -11.20
C ILE A 276 3.36 -25.12 -11.55
N VAL A 277 3.61 -24.82 -12.82
CA VAL A 277 4.05 -23.51 -13.28
C VAL A 277 2.95 -22.48 -13.05
N SER A 278 1.68 -22.80 -13.27
CA SER A 278 0.54 -21.96 -12.93
C SER A 278 0.41 -21.74 -11.43
N LEU A 279 0.68 -22.76 -10.59
CA LEU A 279 0.69 -22.64 -9.13
C LEU A 279 1.86 -21.77 -8.66
N LEU A 280 3.05 -21.92 -9.26
CA LEU A 280 4.23 -21.09 -8.98
C LEU A 280 4.08 -19.65 -9.50
N LYS A 281 3.36 -19.43 -10.61
CA LYS A 281 3.07 -18.09 -11.16
C LYS A 281 1.92 -17.41 -10.41
N LYS A 282 0.98 -18.19 -9.85
CA LYS A 282 -0.09 -17.73 -8.96
C LYS A 282 0.42 -17.42 -7.55
N ASP A 283 1.47 -18.13 -7.11
CA ASP A 283 2.33 -17.77 -5.98
C ASP A 283 3.48 -16.83 -6.40
N GLY A 284 3.21 -15.89 -7.32
CA GLY A 284 4.06 -14.73 -7.61
C GLY A 284 4.20 -13.80 -6.41
N ARG A 285 4.69 -14.34 -5.29
CA ARG A 285 5.08 -13.70 -4.05
C ARG A 285 6.56 -13.40 -4.15
N SER A 286 6.87 -12.24 -4.73
CA SER A 286 8.15 -11.56 -4.49
C SER A 286 8.32 -11.17 -3.01
N ASP A 287 7.27 -11.31 -2.20
CA ASP A 287 7.23 -10.96 -0.77
C ASP A 287 7.53 -12.15 0.17
N LEU A 288 7.85 -13.34 -0.35
CA LEU A 288 8.21 -14.52 0.48
C LEU A 288 9.67 -14.56 0.93
N TYR A 289 10.51 -13.60 0.52
CA TYR A 289 11.94 -13.61 0.85
C TYR A 289 12.30 -12.99 2.20
N ASP A 290 11.35 -12.34 2.90
CA ASP A 290 11.62 -11.74 4.23
C ASP A 290 11.09 -12.55 5.42
N GLU A 291 10.24 -13.56 5.22
CA GLU A 291 9.76 -14.43 6.32
C GLU A 291 10.57 -15.72 6.53
N PHE A 292 11.35 -16.14 5.53
CA PHE A 292 12.39 -17.13 5.75
C PHE A 292 13.64 -16.42 6.22
N SER A 293 13.75 -16.20 7.54
CA SER A 293 15.06 -15.95 8.14
C SER A 293 16.00 -17.02 7.59
N ILE A 294 16.94 -16.64 6.72
CA ILE A 294 17.84 -17.55 6.01
C ILE A 294 18.50 -18.51 7.01
N LEU A 295 18.72 -18.03 8.24
CA LEU A 295 19.18 -18.78 9.39
C LEU A 295 18.30 -20.00 9.75
N LYS A 296 16.96 -19.88 9.68
CA LYS A 296 16.02 -20.99 9.93
C LYS A 296 16.02 -22.03 8.82
N VAL A 297 16.14 -21.60 7.56
CA VAL A 297 16.26 -22.52 6.41
C VAL A 297 17.60 -23.25 6.46
N VAL A 298 18.69 -22.52 6.71
CA VAL A 298 20.03 -23.10 6.90
C VAL A 298 20.05 -24.05 8.11
N ALA A 299 19.38 -23.71 9.21
CA ALA A 299 19.24 -24.61 10.36
C ALA A 299 18.44 -25.88 10.00
N GLY A 300 17.36 -25.76 9.23
CA GLY A 300 16.59 -26.92 8.74
C GLY A 300 17.40 -27.84 7.82
N ILE A 301 18.18 -27.27 6.89
CA ILE A 301 19.08 -28.02 6.02
C ILE A 301 20.18 -28.72 6.85
N ALA A 302 20.77 -28.02 7.82
CA ALA A 302 21.77 -28.60 8.72
C ALA A 302 21.18 -29.77 9.52
N GLN A 303 19.94 -29.65 10.02
CA GLN A 303 19.24 -30.72 10.73
C GLN A 303 19.02 -31.96 9.85
N GLY A 304 18.67 -31.75 8.57
CA GLY A 304 18.53 -32.83 7.59
C GLY A 304 19.85 -33.56 7.33
N LEU A 305 20.96 -32.83 7.26
CA LEU A 305 22.30 -33.41 7.10
C LEU A 305 22.73 -34.23 8.34
N VAL A 306 22.37 -33.79 9.55
CA VAL A 306 22.62 -34.59 10.78
C VAL A 306 21.88 -35.93 10.72
N LEU A 307 20.60 -35.91 10.35
CA LEU A 307 19.79 -37.13 10.24
C LEU A 307 20.38 -38.08 9.18
N PHE A 308 20.84 -37.54 8.05
CA PHE A 308 21.52 -38.30 7.02
C PHE A 308 22.82 -38.95 7.54
N CYS A 309 23.68 -38.20 8.25
CA CYS A 309 24.90 -38.74 8.83
C CYS A 309 24.62 -39.86 9.87
N LEU A 310 23.55 -39.73 10.66
CA LEU A 310 23.13 -40.77 11.60
C LEU A 310 22.65 -42.04 10.88
N LEU A 311 21.87 -41.90 9.80
CA LEU A 311 21.42 -43.04 8.99
C LEU A 311 22.58 -43.75 8.29
N VAL A 312 23.55 -43.00 7.75
CA VAL A 312 24.77 -43.57 7.16
C VAL A 312 25.60 -44.29 8.23
N SER A 313 25.73 -43.72 9.42
CA SER A 313 26.42 -44.34 10.55
C SER A 313 25.74 -45.64 10.98
N LEU A 314 24.42 -45.66 11.06
CA LEU A 314 23.63 -46.85 11.42
C LEU A 314 23.73 -47.94 10.34
N TRP A 315 23.72 -47.56 9.06
CA TRP A 315 23.90 -48.48 7.94
C TRP A 315 25.28 -49.14 7.96
N PHE A 316 26.35 -48.37 8.21
CA PHE A 316 27.69 -48.92 8.38
C PHE A 316 27.83 -49.78 9.66
N LEU A 317 27.08 -49.46 10.72
CA LEU A 317 27.06 -50.28 11.94
C LEU A 317 26.36 -51.63 11.75
N MET A 318 25.39 -51.70 10.83
CA MET A 318 24.73 -52.96 10.43
C MET A 318 25.58 -53.79 9.46
N ASP A 319 26.50 -53.18 8.70
CA ASP A 319 27.44 -53.88 7.84
C ASP A 319 28.67 -54.35 8.64
N SER A 320 28.58 -55.57 9.19
CA SER A 320 29.60 -56.19 10.07
C SER A 320 30.98 -56.43 9.42
N THR A 321 31.20 -55.97 8.18
CA THR A 321 32.44 -56.20 7.43
C THR A 321 33.29 -54.94 7.23
N LYS A 322 32.81 -53.74 7.60
CA LYS A 322 33.55 -52.48 7.42
C LYS A 322 33.94 -51.81 8.74
N SER A 323 35.21 -51.47 8.79
CA SER A 323 36.03 -51.05 9.92
C SER A 323 35.53 -49.80 10.65
N GLY A 324 35.64 -49.84 11.98
CA GLY A 324 35.13 -48.81 12.90
C GLY A 324 35.65 -47.37 12.72
N GLN A 325 36.66 -47.14 11.87
CA GLN A 325 37.09 -45.78 11.53
C GLN A 325 36.04 -45.00 10.72
N ALA A 326 35.37 -45.64 9.75
CA ALA A 326 34.35 -44.97 8.94
C ALA A 326 33.12 -44.57 9.77
N VAL A 327 32.72 -45.44 10.71
CA VAL A 327 31.64 -45.18 11.67
C VAL A 327 32.01 -44.02 12.60
N GLN A 328 33.23 -44.01 13.15
CA GLN A 328 33.71 -42.92 14.00
C GLN A 328 33.75 -41.58 13.27
N THR A 329 34.21 -41.55 12.03
CA THR A 329 34.23 -40.34 11.20
C THR A 329 32.82 -39.83 10.91
N ALA A 330 31.88 -40.72 10.57
CA ALA A 330 30.49 -40.33 10.28
C ALA A 330 29.76 -39.79 11.53
N VAL A 331 29.99 -40.40 12.70
CA VAL A 331 29.44 -39.91 13.98
C VAL A 331 30.04 -38.55 14.35
N LEU A 332 31.34 -38.35 14.13
CA LEU A 332 32.01 -37.07 14.41
C LEU A 332 31.44 -35.94 13.54
N TYR A 333 31.23 -36.17 12.24
CA TYR A 333 30.57 -35.20 11.36
C TYR A 333 29.13 -34.91 11.81
N GLY A 334 28.38 -35.94 12.21
CA GLY A 334 27.03 -35.77 12.77
C GLY A 334 27.01 -34.88 14.01
N MET A 335 27.96 -35.05 14.94
CA MET A 335 28.09 -34.18 16.13
C MET A 335 28.42 -32.73 15.76
N VAL A 336 29.33 -32.50 14.80
CA VAL A 336 29.70 -31.15 14.34
C VAL A 336 28.51 -30.43 13.71
N PHE A 337 27.77 -31.10 12.82
CA PHE A 337 26.59 -30.53 12.19
C PHE A 337 25.47 -30.23 13.21
N GLN A 338 25.31 -31.08 14.23
CA GLN A 338 24.35 -30.85 15.31
C GLN A 338 24.70 -29.62 16.15
N LEU A 339 25.99 -29.42 16.47
CA LEU A 339 26.46 -28.23 17.18
C LEU A 339 26.26 -26.95 16.34
N MET A 340 26.48 -27.01 15.03
CA MET A 340 26.19 -25.89 14.12
C MET A 340 24.69 -25.56 14.09
N ALA A 341 23.81 -26.56 13.99
CA ALA A 341 22.37 -26.36 13.99
C ALA A 341 21.87 -25.70 15.29
N ILE A 342 22.37 -26.15 16.45
CA ILE A 342 22.05 -25.57 17.76
C ILE A 342 22.55 -24.12 17.86
N SER A 343 23.76 -23.84 17.35
CA SER A 343 24.32 -22.48 17.34
C SER A 343 23.47 -21.51 16.51
N PHE A 344 23.07 -21.92 15.30
CA PHE A 344 22.17 -21.13 14.45
C PHE A 344 20.80 -20.92 15.08
N PHE A 345 20.27 -21.93 15.78
CA PHE A 345 19.01 -21.82 16.51
C PHE A 345 19.11 -20.84 17.69
N MET A 346 20.19 -20.89 18.49
CA MET A 346 20.41 -19.95 19.59
C MET A 346 20.63 -18.50 19.09
N MET A 347 21.31 -18.32 17.96
CA MET A 347 21.45 -17.00 17.32
C MET A 347 20.11 -16.47 16.79
N SER A 348 19.19 -17.34 16.38
CA SER A 348 17.83 -16.95 15.99
C SER A 348 16.91 -16.58 17.17
N GLY A 349 17.28 -16.95 18.41
CA GLY A 349 16.45 -16.76 19.61
C GLY A 349 16.77 -15.52 20.46
N ARG A 350 17.84 -14.77 20.14
CA ARG A 350 18.11 -13.47 20.76
C ARG A 350 17.45 -12.37 19.95
N LYS A 351 16.21 -12.02 20.31
CA LYS A 351 15.61 -10.72 20.02
C LYS A 351 15.55 -9.91 21.29
#